data_AF-A0A359LVV0-F1
#
_entry.id   AF-A0A359LVV0-F1
#
_cell.length_a   1.000
_cell.length_b   1.000
_cell.length_c   1.000
_cell.angle_alpha   90.00
_cell.angle_beta   90.00
_cell.angle_gamma   90.00
#
_symmetry.space_group_name_H-M   'P 1'
#
loop_
_entity.id
_entity.type
_entity.pdbx_description
1 polymer ?
#
loop_
_entity_poly.entity_id
_entity_poly.type
_entity_poly.pdbx_seq_one_letter_code
_entity_poly.pdbx_strand_id
1 'polypeptide(L)'
;MEVGPVDPKTNVAAAPVQNVPEEVRAEQRQLIQAVKAVNEANLFGNSNELAFSVDRHTRRVVTRLVDVKTREVIRQIPEEAVLNLARQLKETQQE
;
A
#
# COMPACT_ATOMS: atom_id res chain seq x y z
N MET A 1 -10.19 43.33 22.24
CA MET A 1 -10.14 42.55 20.99
C MET A 1 -8.93 41.65 21.10
N GLU A 2 -9.16 40.39 21.44
CA GLU A 2 -8.11 39.39 21.62
C GLU A 2 -7.84 38.76 20.26
N VAL A 3 -6.63 38.97 19.73
CA VAL A 3 -6.13 38.24 18.56
C VAL A 3 -5.09 37.26 19.06
N GLY A 4 -5.51 36.01 19.29
CA GLY A 4 -4.59 34.91 19.51
C GLY A 4 -3.87 34.53 18.20
N PRO A 5 -2.57 34.22 18.22
CA PRO A 5 -1.89 33.71 17.05
C PRO A 5 -2.40 32.29 16.72
N VAL A 6 -2.85 32.10 15.48
CA VAL A 6 -3.17 30.78 14.94
C VAL A 6 -1.89 30.17 14.36
N ASP A 7 -1.30 29.22 15.10
CA ASP A 7 -0.21 28.38 14.58
C ASP A 7 -0.76 27.40 13.53
N PRO A 8 -0.27 27.41 12.27
CA PRO A 8 -0.62 26.41 11.28
C PRO A 8 0.29 25.17 11.46
N LYS A 9 0.03 24.37 12.50
CA LYS A 9 0.62 23.03 12.63
C LYS A 9 -0.44 21.95 12.39
N THR A 10 -0.94 21.85 11.16
CA THR A 10 -1.45 20.57 10.66
C THR A 10 -0.37 19.93 9.81
N ASN A 11 0.59 19.40 10.55
CA ASN A 11 1.41 18.27 10.18
C ASN A 11 0.50 17.18 9.58
N VAL A 12 0.60 16.93 8.28
CA VAL A 12 0.07 15.73 7.63
C VAL A 12 0.94 14.51 7.97
N ALA A 13 1.20 14.27 9.25
CA ALA A 13 1.80 13.04 9.73
C ALA A 13 1.02 12.57 10.96
N ALA A 14 0.46 11.37 10.83
CA ALA A 14 -0.25 10.61 11.85
C ALA A 14 -1.53 11.27 12.40
N ALA A 15 -2.66 11.05 11.71
CA ALA A 15 -3.94 10.96 12.40
C ALA A 15 -3.80 9.97 13.58
N PRO A 16 -4.45 10.22 14.74
CA PRO A 16 -4.30 9.39 15.92
C PRO A 16 -4.75 7.96 15.60
N VAL A 17 -3.79 7.07 15.42
CA VAL A 17 -3.97 5.62 15.24
C VAL A 17 -4.50 4.94 16.52
N GLN A 18 -5.08 5.67 17.46
CA GLN A 18 -5.42 5.18 18.80
C GLN A 18 -6.62 4.21 18.83
N ASN A 19 -7.34 4.05 17.71
CA ASN A 19 -8.52 3.19 17.64
C ASN A 19 -8.58 2.31 16.38
N VAL A 20 -7.49 2.21 15.61
CA VAL A 20 -7.42 1.16 14.56
C VAL A 20 -7.13 -0.17 15.25
N PRO A 21 -8.02 -1.18 15.10
CA PRO A 21 -7.78 -2.51 15.64
C PRO A 21 -6.38 -3.02 15.26
N GLU A 22 -5.70 -3.74 16.16
CA GLU A 22 -4.35 -4.25 15.88
C GLU A 22 -4.31 -5.14 14.63
N GLU A 23 -5.40 -5.84 14.35
CA GLU A 23 -5.67 -6.58 13.11
C GLU A 23 -5.50 -5.70 11.86
N VAL A 24 -6.08 -4.49 11.82
CA VAL A 24 -6.00 -3.58 10.66
C VAL A 24 -4.57 -3.07 10.47
N ARG A 25 -3.85 -2.81 11.58
CA ARG A 25 -2.43 -2.43 11.51
C ARG A 25 -1.56 -3.58 11.01
N ALA A 26 -1.84 -4.81 11.44
CA ALA A 26 -1.13 -5.99 10.98
C ALA A 26 -1.38 -6.20 9.48
N GLU A 27 -2.63 -6.07 9.04
CA GLU A 27 -3.05 -6.23 7.66
C GLU A 27 -2.39 -5.19 6.73
N GLN A 28 -2.35 -3.92 7.13
CA GLN A 28 -1.60 -2.89 6.40
C GLN A 28 -0.10 -3.22 6.27
N ARG A 29 0.54 -3.65 7.37
CA ARG A 29 1.97 -4.04 7.33
C ARG A 29 2.20 -5.26 6.45
N GLN A 30 1.28 -6.23 6.45
CA GLN A 30 1.34 -7.39 5.58
C GLN A 30 1.19 -6.99 4.13
N LEU A 31 0.29 -6.06 3.82
CA LEU A 31 0.10 -5.59 2.46
C LEU A 31 1.33 -4.83 1.94
N ILE A 32 1.92 -3.95 2.76
CA ILE A 32 3.17 -3.23 2.46
C ILE A 32 4.30 -4.22 2.14
N GLN A 33 4.50 -5.21 3.00
CA GLN A 33 5.48 -6.26 2.75
C GLN A 33 5.14 -7.08 1.50
N ALA A 34 3.87 -7.32 1.26
CA ALA A 34 3.41 -8.12 0.13
C ALA A 34 3.73 -7.44 -1.20
N VAL A 35 3.39 -6.16 -1.34
CA VAL A 35 3.75 -5.38 -2.52
C VAL A 35 5.26 -5.30 -2.70
N LYS A 36 6.01 -5.09 -1.62
CA LYS A 36 7.47 -5.05 -1.67
C LYS A 36 8.06 -6.38 -2.16
N ALA A 37 7.62 -7.50 -1.61
CA ALA A 37 8.06 -8.83 -2.01
C ALA A 37 7.73 -9.13 -3.48
N VAL A 38 6.54 -8.74 -3.93
CA VAL A 38 6.11 -8.92 -5.31
C VAL A 38 6.91 -8.04 -6.28
N ASN A 39 7.22 -6.80 -5.89
CA ASN A 39 8.11 -5.92 -6.64
C ASN A 39 9.54 -6.47 -6.68
N GLU A 40 10.09 -6.92 -5.55
CA GLU A 40 11.44 -7.51 -5.50
C GLU A 40 11.54 -8.81 -6.32
N ALA A 41 10.48 -9.61 -6.34
CA ALA A 41 10.41 -10.82 -7.15
C ALA A 41 10.27 -10.54 -8.66
N ASN A 42 10.14 -9.27 -9.07
CA ASN A 42 9.88 -8.87 -10.46
C ASN A 42 8.78 -9.71 -11.14
N LEU A 43 7.75 -10.13 -10.38
CA LEU A 43 6.71 -11.06 -10.86
C LEU A 43 5.97 -10.54 -12.09
N PHE A 44 5.85 -9.22 -12.21
CA PHE A 44 5.18 -8.56 -13.32
C PHE A 44 6.17 -8.01 -14.37
N GLY A 45 7.46 -8.28 -14.22
CA GLY A 45 8.53 -7.87 -15.12
C GLY A 45 9.33 -6.67 -14.63
N ASN A 46 10.54 -6.51 -15.16
CA ASN A 46 11.53 -5.50 -14.72
C ASN A 46 11.13 -4.04 -14.99
N SER A 47 10.06 -3.81 -15.76
CA SER A 47 9.57 -2.46 -16.09
C SER A 47 8.23 -2.17 -15.42
N ASN A 48 7.74 -3.05 -14.55
CA ASN A 48 6.44 -2.90 -13.91
C ASN A 48 6.60 -2.90 -12.40
N GLU A 49 5.91 -1.98 -11.74
CA GLU A 49 5.89 -1.88 -10.28
C GLU A 49 4.44 -1.87 -9.79
N LEU A 50 4.20 -2.56 -8.69
CA LEU A 50 2.97 -2.46 -7.95
C LEU A 50 2.98 -1.18 -7.09
N ALA A 51 2.04 -0.28 -7.38
CA ALA A 51 1.81 0.96 -6.66
C ALA A 51 0.55 0.88 -5.79
N PHE A 52 0.65 1.30 -4.54
CA PHE A 52 -0.49 1.38 -3.63
C PHE A 52 -1.48 2.46 -4.05
N SER A 53 -2.76 2.13 -4.01
CA SER A 53 -3.86 3.07 -4.18
C SER A 53 -5.04 2.70 -3.29
N VAL A 54 -5.88 3.67 -3.00
CA VAL A 54 -7.13 3.43 -2.30
C VAL A 54 -8.25 3.66 -3.29
N ASP A 55 -9.08 2.64 -3.50
CA ASP A 55 -10.27 2.78 -4.32
C ASP A 55 -11.34 3.55 -3.54
N ARG A 56 -11.78 4.69 -4.09
CA ARG A 56 -12.75 5.57 -3.40
C ARG A 56 -14.19 5.05 -3.44
N HIS A 57 -14.51 4.15 -4.37
CA HIS A 57 -15.84 3.57 -4.49
C HIS A 57 -16.08 2.52 -3.41
N THR A 58 -15.09 1.66 -3.18
CA THR A 58 -15.18 0.54 -2.23
C THR A 58 -14.55 0.85 -0.88
N ARG A 59 -13.80 1.97 -0.77
CA ARG A 59 -12.96 2.30 0.39
C ARG A 59 -11.98 1.17 0.76
N ARG A 60 -11.58 0.36 -0.23
CA ARG A 60 -10.61 -0.73 -0.07
C ARG A 60 -9.25 -0.33 -0.60
N VAL A 61 -8.20 -0.93 -0.06
CA VAL A 61 -6.85 -0.72 -0.55
C VAL A 61 -6.66 -1.63 -1.76
N VAL A 62 -6.20 -1.05 -2.86
CA VAL A 62 -5.95 -1.76 -4.12
C VAL A 62 -4.56 -1.40 -4.62
N THR A 63 -3.85 -2.37 -5.17
CA THR A 63 -2.53 -2.17 -5.71
C THR A 63 -2.59 -2.15 -7.22
N ARG A 64 -2.12 -1.08 -7.84
CA ARG A 64 -2.13 -0.91 -9.29
C ARG A 64 -0.79 -1.30 -9.85
N LEU A 65 -0.77 -2.18 -10.83
CA LEU A 65 0.41 -2.46 -11.62
C LEU A 65 0.62 -1.30 -12.60
N VAL A 66 1.71 -0.56 -12.40
CA VAL A 66 2.10 0.57 -13.23
C VAL A 66 3.39 0.25 -13.97
N ASP A 67 3.45 0.60 -15.25
CA ASP A 67 4.71 0.57 -15.99
C ASP A 67 5.60 1.73 -15.51
N VAL A 68 6.83 1.46 -15.10
CA VAL A 68 7.72 2.49 -14.55
C VAL A 68 8.32 3.40 -15.63
N LYS A 69 8.29 2.98 -16.90
CA LYS A 69 8.80 3.76 -18.03
C LYS A 69 7.76 4.75 -18.53
N THR A 70 6.51 4.31 -18.69
CA THR A 70 5.40 5.15 -19.21
C THR A 70 4.53 5.73 -18.10
N ARG A 71 4.63 5.21 -16.86
CA ARG A 71 3.74 5.50 -15.74
C ARG A 71 2.27 5.18 -16.01
N GLU A 72 2.02 4.25 -16.92
CA GLU A 72 0.67 3.81 -17.27
C GLU A 72 0.21 2.70 -16.33
N VAL A 73 -1.05 2.78 -15.88
CA VAL A 73 -1.68 1.70 -15.10
C VAL A 73 -2.05 0.58 -16.05
N ILE A 74 -1.33 -0.52 -15.98
CA ILE A 74 -1.60 -1.72 -16.80
C ILE A 74 -2.78 -2.48 -16.21
N ARG A 75 -2.78 -2.69 -14.88
CA ARG A 75 -3.81 -3.48 -14.18
C ARG A 75 -4.05 -2.98 -12.76
N GLN A 76 -5.24 -3.26 -12.23
CA GLN A 76 -5.56 -3.07 -10.82
C GLN A 76 -5.70 -4.43 -10.14
N ILE A 77 -5.02 -4.62 -9.03
CA ILE A 77 -4.96 -5.85 -8.26
C ILE A 77 -5.47 -5.54 -6.84
N PRO A 78 -6.51 -6.19 -6.34
CA PRO A 78 -6.99 -5.97 -4.98
C PRO A 78 -5.97 -6.47 -3.95
N GLU A 79 -6.02 -5.90 -2.74
CA GLU A 79 -5.11 -6.26 -1.63
C GLU A 79 -5.08 -7.75 -1.31
N GLU A 80 -6.23 -8.43 -1.37
CA GLU A 80 -6.34 -9.87 -1.10
C GLU A 80 -5.52 -10.72 -2.09
N ALA A 81 -5.49 -10.32 -3.36
CA ALA A 81 -4.70 -11.01 -4.38
C ALA A 81 -3.20 -10.78 -4.16
N VAL A 82 -2.80 -9.56 -3.77
CA VAL A 82 -1.39 -9.26 -3.47
C VAL A 82 -0.90 -9.99 -2.22
N LEU A 83 -1.72 -10.05 -1.17
CA LEU A 83 -1.42 -10.82 0.04
C LEU A 83 -1.23 -12.31 -0.26
N ASN A 84 -2.06 -12.87 -1.13
CA ASN A 84 -1.90 -14.26 -1.58
C ASN A 84 -0.61 -14.47 -2.38
N LEU A 85 -0.30 -13.59 -3.34
CA LEU A 85 0.95 -13.66 -4.12
C LEU A 85 2.18 -13.58 -3.21
N ALA A 86 2.18 -12.66 -2.25
CA ALA A 86 3.28 -12.52 -1.31
C ALA A 86 3.42 -13.70 -0.35
N ARG A 87 2.30 -14.31 0.06
CA ARG A 87 2.34 -15.54 0.86
C ARG A 87 3.01 -16.66 0.08
N GLN A 88 2.66 -16.84 -1.20
CA GLN A 88 3.29 -17.82 -2.09
C GLN A 88 4.79 -17.55 -2.26
N LEU A 89 5.18 -16.31 -2.54
CA LEU A 89 6.60 -15.93 -2.65
C LEU A 89 7.39 -16.18 -1.35
N LYS A 90 6.79 -15.90 -0.19
CA LYS A 90 7.41 -16.12 1.11
C LYS A 90 7.60 -17.62 1.40
N GLU A 91 6.74 -18.47 0.86
CA GLU A 91 6.85 -19.93 0.95
C GLU A 91 7.98 -20.45 0.04
N THR A 92 8.10 -19.92 -1.19
CA THR A 92 9.16 -20.32 -2.14
C THR A 92 10.58 -19.90 -1.73
N GLN A 93 10.73 -18.84 -0.93
CA GLN A 93 12.03 -18.35 -0.44
C GLN A 93 12.50 -19.05 0.87
N GLN A 94 11.75 -20.03 1.37
CA GLN A 94 12.05 -20.76 2.62
C GLN A 94 12.54 -22.21 2.41
N GLU A 95 12.82 -22.63 1.18
CA GLU A 95 13.44 -23.95 0.87
C GLU A 95 14.93 -23.86 0.54
#